data_AF-A0A964EDY2-F1
#
_entry.id   AF-A0A964EDY2-F1
#
_cell.length_a   1.000
_cell.length_b   1.000
_cell.length_c   1.000
_cell.angle_alpha   90.00
_cell.angle_beta   90.00
_cell.angle_gamma   90.00
#
_symmetry.space_group_name_H-M   'P 1'
#
loop_
_entity.id
_entity.type
_entity.pdbx_description
1 polymer ?
#
loop_
_entity_poly.entity_id
_entity_poly.type
_entity_poly.pdbx_seq_one_letter_code
_entity_poly.pdbx_strand_id
1 'polypeptide(L)'
;MTKIKKLFATSLAVVFLAGSIGLAGCGVSEEQMAELNALRSEVSSLGTEVNSLKSEKTKLEREVAEMEAKLDQCAKDKEATAKNLQSLGL
;
A
#
# COMPACT_ATOMS: atom_id res chain seq x y z
N MET A 1 3.15 40.99 5.06
CA MET A 1 1.72 41.22 4.71
C MET A 1 1.15 40.25 3.66
N THR A 2 1.95 39.64 2.80
CA THR A 2 1.47 38.69 1.77
C THR A 2 1.01 37.33 2.32
N LYS A 3 1.67 36.81 3.36
CA LYS A 3 1.30 35.50 3.97
C LYS A 3 -0.03 35.55 4.73
N ILE A 4 -0.28 36.62 5.49
CA ILE A 4 -1.55 36.82 6.22
C ILE A 4 -2.71 37.04 5.24
N LYS A 5 -2.49 37.81 4.16
CA LYS A 5 -3.49 37.97 3.08
C LYS A 5 -3.84 36.64 2.40
N LYS A 6 -2.85 35.76 2.22
CA LYS A 6 -3.06 34.42 1.66
C LYS A 6 -3.86 33.52 2.61
N LEU A 7 -3.56 33.55 3.91
CA LEU A 7 -4.29 32.79 4.93
C LEU A 7 -5.74 33.29 5.12
N PHE A 8 -5.96 34.61 5.08
CA PHE A 8 -7.31 35.19 5.13
C PHE A 8 -8.14 34.86 3.88
N ALA A 9 -7.53 34.89 2.70
CA ALA A 9 -8.21 34.53 1.45
C ALA A 9 -8.60 33.04 1.42
N THR A 10 -7.72 32.15 1.91
CA THR A 10 -8.02 30.71 2.01
C THR A 10 -9.07 30.42 3.09
N SER A 11 -9.02 31.10 4.24
CA SER A 11 -10.03 30.96 5.29
C SER A 11 -11.41 31.47 4.87
N LEU A 12 -11.46 32.58 4.14
CA LEU A 12 -12.73 33.16 3.66
C LEU A 12 -13.36 32.27 2.58
N ALA A 13 -12.55 31.61 1.73
CA ALA A 13 -13.05 30.66 0.74
C ALA A 13 -13.70 29.41 1.39
N VAL A 14 -13.10 28.88 2.46
CA VAL A 14 -13.65 27.73 3.21
C VAL A 14 -14.96 28.11 3.91
N VAL A 15 -15.06 29.33 4.47
CA VAL A 15 -16.29 29.83 5.09
C VAL A 15 -17.38 30.14 4.06
N PHE A 16 -17.02 30.61 2.86
CA PHE A 16 -17.99 30.81 1.78
C PHE A 16 -18.55 29.49 1.24
N LEU A 17 -17.71 28.46 1.08
CA LEU A 17 -18.13 27.11 0.66
C LEU A 17 -19.00 26.42 1.72
N ALA A 18 -18.70 26.61 3.01
CA ALA A 18 -19.55 26.11 4.09
C ALA A 18 -20.83 26.95 4.28
N GLY A 19 -20.76 28.26 4.01
CA GLY A 19 -21.85 29.23 4.18
C GLY A 19 -22.90 29.22 3.06
N SER A 20 -22.53 28.81 1.84
CA SER A 20 -23.48 28.69 0.73
C SER A 20 -24.47 27.52 0.88
N ILE A 21 -24.25 26.62 1.85
CA ILE A 21 -25.17 25.51 2.17
C ILE A 21 -26.40 26.02 2.96
N GLY A 22 -26.36 27.25 3.49
CA GLY A 22 -27.41 27.78 4.37
C GLY A 22 -28.60 28.48 3.69
N LEU A 23 -28.54 28.76 2.37
CA LEU A 23 -29.57 29.61 1.71
C LEU A 23 -30.27 28.98 0.48
N ALA A 24 -29.91 27.75 0.09
CA ALA A 24 -30.66 26.97 -0.88
C ALA A 24 -30.76 25.53 -0.38
N GLY A 25 -31.99 25.06 -0.16
CA GLY A 25 -32.39 23.66 0.08
C GLY A 25 -31.33 22.69 0.62
N CYS A 26 -31.45 22.37 1.92
CA CYS A 26 -30.76 21.25 2.54
C CYS A 26 -31.13 19.93 1.82
N GLY A 27 -30.26 19.44 0.95
CA GLY A 27 -30.39 18.16 0.27
C GLY A 27 -29.09 17.79 -0.41
N VAL A 28 -28.47 16.68 0.00
CA VAL A 28 -27.38 16.06 -0.76
C VAL A 28 -27.94 15.74 -2.15
N SER A 29 -27.27 16.18 -3.22
CA SER A 29 -27.75 15.87 -4.57
C SER A 29 -27.59 14.37 -4.87
N GLU A 30 -28.44 13.83 -5.75
CA GLU A 30 -28.30 12.45 -6.20
C GLU A 30 -26.92 12.18 -6.81
N GLU A 31 -26.34 13.18 -7.49
CA GLU A 31 -24.98 13.13 -8.04
C GLU A 31 -23.92 12.95 -6.93
N GLN A 32 -24.02 13.71 -5.83
CA GLN A 32 -23.11 13.57 -4.69
C GLN A 32 -23.23 12.21 -4.01
N MET A 33 -24.45 11.65 -3.92
CA MET A 33 -24.65 10.29 -3.40
C MET A 33 -24.07 9.22 -4.34
N ALA A 34 -24.22 9.41 -5.66
CA ALA A 34 -23.66 8.51 -6.66
C ALA A 34 -22.12 8.52 -6.60
N GLU A 35 -21.50 9.70 -6.51
CA GLU A 35 -20.05 9.85 -6.36
C GLU A 35 -19.55 9.22 -5.07
N LEU A 36 -20.24 9.45 -3.94
CA LEU A 36 -19.88 8.84 -2.66
C LEU A 36 -19.95 7.30 -2.70
N ASN A 37 -20.96 6.75 -3.38
CA ASN A 37 -21.11 5.30 -3.54
C ASN A 37 -20.03 4.72 -4.48
N ALA A 38 -19.68 5.44 -5.55
CA ALA A 38 -18.58 5.05 -6.43
C ALA A 38 -17.24 5.01 -5.66
N LEU A 39 -16.95 6.06 -4.88
CA LEU A 39 -15.74 6.13 -4.07
C LEU A 39 -15.70 5.03 -2.99
N ARG A 40 -16.83 4.71 -2.36
CA ARG A 40 -16.92 3.56 -1.44
C ARG A 40 -16.62 2.23 -2.12
N SER A 41 -17.12 2.04 -3.34
CA SER A 41 -16.85 0.84 -4.14
C SER A 41 -15.36 0.73 -4.47
N GLU A 42 -14.75 1.83 -4.90
CA GLU A 42 -13.31 1.89 -5.20
C GLU A 42 -12.46 1.58 -3.97
N VAL A 43 -12.76 2.18 -2.81
CA VAL A 43 -12.05 1.90 -1.55
C VAL A 43 -12.20 0.42 -1.15
N SER A 44 -13.38 -0.17 -1.32
CA SER A 44 -13.60 -1.59 -1.05
C SER A 44 -12.78 -2.49 -1.98
N SER A 45 -12.72 -2.15 -3.27
CA SER A 45 -11.92 -2.88 -4.26
C SER A 45 -10.42 -2.78 -3.95
N LEU A 46 -9.93 -1.57 -3.67
CA LEU A 46 -8.54 -1.35 -3.27
C LEU A 46 -8.20 -2.10 -1.97
N GLY A 47 -9.13 -2.14 -1.00
CA GLY A 47 -8.96 -2.93 0.22
C GLY A 47 -8.79 -4.43 -0.07
N THR A 48 -9.54 -4.96 -1.03
CA THR A 48 -9.41 -6.35 -1.47
C THR A 48 -8.06 -6.60 -2.15
N GLU A 49 -7.64 -5.71 -3.05
CA GLU A 49 -6.34 -5.79 -3.74
C GLU A 49 -5.16 -5.73 -2.76
N VAL A 50 -5.19 -4.82 -1.78
CA VAL A 50 -4.17 -4.73 -0.73
C VAL A 50 -4.07 -6.03 0.07
N ASN A 51 -5.19 -6.65 0.41
CA ASN A 51 -5.19 -7.93 1.13
C ASN A 51 -4.62 -9.07 0.28
N SER A 52 -4.91 -9.08 -1.02
CA SER A 52 -4.33 -10.02 -1.99
C SER A 52 -2.82 -9.87 -2.07
N LEU A 53 -2.34 -8.64 -2.31
CA LEU A 53 -0.90 -8.32 -2.39
C LEU A 53 -0.16 -8.65 -1.09
N LYS A 54 -0.77 -8.42 0.08
CA LYS A 54 -0.18 -8.80 1.37
C LYS A 54 -0.02 -10.32 1.50
N SER A 55 -0.99 -11.07 1.01
CA SER A 55 -0.93 -12.54 1.00
C SER A 55 0.15 -13.06 0.07
N GLU A 56 0.26 -12.48 -1.12
CA GLU A 56 1.30 -12.78 -2.10
C GLU A 56 2.71 -12.44 -1.57
N LYS A 57 2.88 -11.26 -0.96
CA LYS A 57 4.13 -10.87 -0.29
C LYS A 57 4.56 -11.89 0.75
N THR A 58 3.63 -12.33 1.60
CA THR A 58 3.93 -13.33 2.65
C THR A 58 4.30 -14.69 2.03
N LYS A 59 3.71 -15.06 0.89
CA LYS A 59 4.09 -16.28 0.15
C LYS A 59 5.51 -16.15 -0.40
N LEU A 60 5.83 -15.05 -1.07
CA LEU A 60 7.15 -14.79 -1.64
C LEU A 60 8.24 -14.75 -0.55
N GLU A 61 7.97 -14.13 0.60
CA GLU A 61 8.90 -14.13 1.74
C GLU A 61 9.23 -15.55 2.23
N ARG A 62 8.26 -16.47 2.23
CA ARG A 62 8.51 -17.88 2.57
C ARG A 62 9.33 -18.59 1.51
N GLU A 63 9.03 -18.36 0.22
CA GLU A 63 9.79 -18.96 -0.88
C GLU A 63 11.25 -18.50 -0.88
N VAL A 64 11.51 -17.22 -0.59
CA VAL A 64 12.87 -16.69 -0.41
C VAL A 64 13.60 -17.39 0.73
N ALA A 65 12.98 -17.49 1.91
CA ALA A 65 13.59 -18.18 3.05
C ALA A 65 13.89 -19.66 2.77
N GLU A 66 13.01 -20.35 2.04
CA GLU A 66 13.24 -21.74 1.62
C GLU A 66 14.41 -21.85 0.63
N MET A 67 14.52 -20.93 -0.33
CA MET A 67 15.64 -20.91 -1.28
C MET A 67 16.97 -20.62 -0.58
N GLU A 68 17.00 -19.67 0.36
CA GLU A 68 18.18 -19.38 1.18
C GLU A 68 18.65 -20.62 1.96
N ALA A 69 17.72 -21.34 2.60
CA ALA A 69 18.05 -22.58 3.31
C ALA A 69 18.63 -23.66 2.37
N LYS A 70 18.10 -23.79 1.15
CA LYS A 70 18.63 -24.71 0.13
C LYS A 70 20.02 -24.32 -0.34
N LEU A 71 20.27 -23.02 -0.53
CA LEU A 71 21.60 -22.51 -0.91
C LEU A 71 22.63 -22.78 0.18
N ASP A 72 22.28 -22.53 1.45
CA ASP A 72 23.13 -22.84 2.60
C ASP A 72 23.46 -24.33 2.68
N GLN A 73 22.47 -25.19 2.46
CA GLN A 73 22.70 -26.63 2.44
C GLN A 73 23.61 -27.04 1.29
N CYS A 74 23.38 -26.51 0.08
CA CYS A 74 24.23 -26.78 -1.08
C CYS A 74 25.70 -26.35 -0.84
N ALA A 75 25.90 -25.19 -0.18
CA ALA A 75 27.24 -24.72 0.18
C ALA A 75 27.94 -25.69 1.15
N LYS A 76 27.22 -26.16 2.19
CA LYS A 76 27.73 -27.16 3.13
C LYS A 76 28.07 -28.48 2.45
N ASP A 77 27.19 -28.97 1.59
CA ASP A 77 27.38 -30.21 0.85
C ASP A 77 28.59 -30.12 -0.10
N LYS A 78 28.79 -28.97 -0.74
CA LYS A 78 29.95 -28.69 -1.58
C LYS A 78 31.24 -28.68 -0.76
N GLU A 79 31.25 -28.06 0.41
CA GLU A 79 32.41 -28.05 1.30
C GLU A 79 32.74 -29.46 1.81
N ALA A 80 31.73 -30.21 2.25
CA ALA A 80 31.89 -31.58 2.70
C ALA A 80 32.44 -32.47 1.57
N THR A 81 31.88 -32.33 0.36
CA THR A 81 32.37 -33.06 -0.82
C THR A 81 33.81 -32.72 -1.15
N ALA A 82 34.18 -31.43 -1.11
CA ALA A 82 35.56 -31.01 -1.35
C ALA A 82 36.54 -31.60 -0.33
N LYS A 83 36.17 -31.62 0.97
CA LYS A 83 36.98 -32.26 2.02
C LYS A 83 37.11 -33.77 1.80
N ASN A 84 36.02 -34.43 1.41
CA ASN A 84 36.05 -35.87 1.13
C ASN A 84 36.97 -36.18 -0.06
N LEU A 85 36.91 -35.41 -1.14
CA LEU A 85 37.81 -35.59 -2.29
C LEU A 85 39.28 -35.41 -1.89
N GLN A 86 39.59 -34.35 -1.13
CA GLN A 86 40.95 -34.14 -0.59
C GLN A 86 41.42 -35.33 0.26
N SER A 87 40.54 -35.90 1.10
CA SER A 87 40.88 -37.07 1.93
C SER A 87 41.14 -38.35 1.11
N LEU A 88 40.60 -38.42 -0.11
CA LEU A 88 40.83 -39.52 -1.05
C LEU A 88 42.07 -39.28 -1.94
N GLY A 89 42.76 -38.16 -1.79
CA GLY A 89 43.90 -37.78 -2.61
C GLY A 89 43.52 -37.37 -4.04
N LEU A 90 42.27 -36.95 -4.26
CA LEU A 90 41.74 -36.42 -5.52
C LEU A 90 41.75 -34.89 -5.52
#